data_AF-A0A9X1Z9R6-F1
#
_entry.id   AF-A0A9X1Z9R6-F1
#
_cell.length_a   1.000
_cell.length_b   1.000
_cell.length_c   1.000
_cell.angle_alpha   90.00
_cell.angle_beta   90.00
_cell.angle_gamma   90.00
#
_symmetry.space_group_name_H-M   'P 1'
#
loop_
_entity.id
_entity.type
_entity.pdbx_description
1 polymer ?
#
loop_
_entity_poly.entity_id
_entity_poly.type
_entity_poly.pdbx_seq_one_letter_code
_entity_poly.pdbx_strand_id
1 'polypeptide(L)' 'MDSIIGMHEQMEFGSTPEGQLARYRACLKAFEQMQYTDNYVLQIKEDIKKLELLIASNSESATVDS' A
#
# COMPACT_ATOMS: atom_id res chain seq x y z
N MET A 1 -4.53 -28.35 10.62
CA MET A 1 -3.82 -27.70 9.50
C MET A 1 -4.56 -26.41 9.24
N ASP A 2 -4.29 -25.42 10.06
CA ASP A 2 -4.87 -24.09 9.93
C ASP A 2 -4.08 -23.35 8.86
N SER A 3 -4.68 -23.27 7.68
CA SER A 3 -4.16 -22.48 6.56
C SER A 3 -4.26 -21.00 6.92
N ILE A 4 -3.26 -20.51 7.68
CA ILE A 4 -2.89 -19.09 7.66
C ILE A 4 -2.19 -18.89 6.33
N ILE A 5 -2.98 -18.79 5.25
CA ILE A 5 -2.49 -18.38 3.94
C ILE A 5 -1.91 -17.00 4.17
N GLY A 6 -0.58 -16.94 4.20
CA GLY A 6 0.16 -15.75 4.56
C GLY A 6 -0.24 -14.64 3.60
N MET A 7 -0.85 -13.58 4.15
CA MET A 7 -0.99 -12.30 3.45
C MET A 7 0.37 -11.73 2.97
N HIS A 8 1.47 -12.40 3.31
CA HIS A 8 2.82 -12.17 2.82
C HIS A 8 3.05 -12.62 1.37
N GLU A 9 2.32 -13.60 0.83
CA GLU A 9 2.58 -14.16 -0.51
C GLU A 9 1.96 -13.33 -1.67
N GLN A 10 1.16 -12.31 -1.39
CA GLN A 10 0.63 -11.41 -2.42
C GLN A 10 1.41 -10.09 -2.56
N MET A 11 2.46 -9.87 -1.76
CA MET A 11 3.40 -8.76 -2.00
C MET A 11 4.37 -9.20 -3.09
N GLU A 12 3.95 -8.98 -4.34
CA GLU A 12 4.61 -9.40 -5.60
C GLU A 12 6.12 -9.05 -5.71
N PHE A 13 6.71 -8.32 -4.77
CA PHE A 13 8.14 -7.97 -4.72
C PHE A 13 8.75 -7.87 -3.31
N GLY A 14 8.30 -8.65 -2.33
CA GLY A 14 8.96 -8.72 -1.00
C GLY A 14 9.09 -7.36 -0.27
N SER A 15 8.29 -6.38 -0.67
CA SER A 15 8.30 -5.04 -0.10
C SER A 15 7.18 -4.92 0.92
N THR A 16 7.50 -4.43 2.11
CA THR A 16 6.48 -4.14 3.13
C THR A 16 5.42 -3.16 2.59
N PRO A 17 4.20 -3.14 3.16
CA PRO A 17 3.15 -2.21 2.74
C PRO A 17 3.63 -0.75 2.72
N GLU A 18 4.48 -0.36 3.66
CA GLU A 18 5.11 0.97 3.74
C GLU A 18 6.04 1.22 2.54
N GLY A 19 6.84 0.22 2.16
CA GLY A 19 7.70 0.28 0.98
C GLY A 19 6.89 0.40 -0.32
N GLN A 20 5.78 -0.32 -0.42
CA GLN A 20 4.87 -0.21 -1.57
C GLN A 20 4.19 1.17 -1.62
N LEU A 21 3.73 1.68 -0.48
CA LEU A 21 3.14 3.02 -0.36
C LEU A 21 4.13 4.12 -0.78
N ALA A 22 5.39 4.02 -0.35
CA ALA A 22 6.43 4.98 -0.72
C ALA A 22 6.65 5.04 -2.25
N ARG A 23 6.67 3.87 -2.92
CA ARG A 23 6.78 3.81 -4.38
C ARG A 23 5.58 4.42 -5.08
N TYR A 24 4.36 4.10 -4.64
CA TYR A 24 3.14 4.63 -5.25
C TYR A 24 3.03 6.15 -5.09
N ARG A 25 3.39 6.68 -3.92
CA ARG A 25 3.46 8.14 -3.70
C ARG A 25 4.52 8.81 -4.59
N ALA A 26 5.70 8.20 -4.76
CA ALA A 26 6.72 8.73 -5.67
C ALA A 26 6.24 8.74 -7.13
N CYS A 27 5.57 7.67 -7.56
CA CYS A 27 4.99 7.54 -8.88
C CYS A 27 3.90 8.60 -9.12
N LEU A 28 2.98 8.76 -8.16
CA LEU A 28 1.94 9.78 -8.22
C LEU A 28 2.52 11.19 -8.36
N LYS A 29 3.55 11.52 -7.58
CA LYS A 29 4.21 12.83 -7.64
C LYS A 29 4.80 13.11 -9.02
N ALA A 30 5.40 12.11 -9.65
CA ALA A 30 5.93 12.25 -11.02
C ALA A 30 4.80 12.49 -12.04
N PHE A 31 3.69 11.77 -11.92
CA PHE A 31 2.52 11.98 -12.79
C PHE A 31 1.88 13.36 -12.60
N GLU A 32 1.76 13.84 -11.36
CA GLU A 32 1.22 15.16 -11.06
C GLU A 32 2.10 16.28 -11.63
N GLN A 33 3.43 16.12 -11.59
CA GLN A 33 4.38 17.05 -12.23
C GLN A 33 4.22 17.10 -13.76
N MET A 34 3.84 15.99 -14.37
CA MET A 34 3.58 15.90 -15.81
C MET A 34 2.14 16.30 -16.19
N GLN A 35 1.32 16.74 -15.22
CA GLN A 35 -0.12 17.01 -15.38
C GLN A 35 -0.91 15.85 -16.00
N TYR A 36 -0.46 14.61 -15.79
CA TYR A 36 -1.22 13.43 -16.18
C TYR A 36 -2.47 13.33 -15.31
N THR A 37 -3.64 13.41 -15.94
CA THR A 37 -4.96 13.30 -15.30
C THR A 37 -5.73 12.06 -15.74
N ASP A 38 -5.00 11.08 -16.28
CA ASP A 38 -5.57 9.86 -16.81
C ASP A 38 -6.16 8.97 -15.70
N ASN A 39 -7.07 8.08 -16.07
CA ASN A 39 -7.73 7.14 -15.14
C ASN A 39 -6.73 6.31 -14.33
N TYR A 40 -5.53 6.10 -14.87
CA TYR A 40 -4.43 5.42 -14.20
C TYR A 40 -3.97 6.17 -12.93
N VAL A 41 -3.95 7.50 -12.95
CA VAL A 41 -3.58 8.32 -11.79
C VAL A 41 -4.64 8.23 -10.69
N LEU A 42 -5.91 8.16 -11.07
CA LEU A 42 -7.01 7.92 -10.12
C LEU A 42 -6.86 6.55 -9.45
N GLN A 43 -6.49 5.53 -10.22
CA GLN A 43 -6.28 4.19 -9.67
C GLN A 43 -5.12 4.13 -8.67
N ILE A 44 -4.00 4.80 -8.98
CA ILE A 44 -2.87 4.93 -8.04
C ILE A 44 -3.32 5.62 -6.74
N LYS A 45 -4.15 6.67 -6.82
CA LYS A 45 -4.67 7.36 -5.62
C LYS A 45 -5.53 6.44 -4.76
N GLU A 46 -6.37 5.62 -5.37
CA GLU A 46 -7.19 4.66 -4.63
C GLU A 46 -6.34 3.54 -4.00
N ASP A 47 -5.31 3.05 -4.70
CA ASP A 47 -4.44 2.02 -4.15
C ASP A 47 -3.55 2.55 -3.01
N ILE A 48 -3.13 3.82 -3.07
CA ILE A 48 -2.48 4.52 -1.95
C ILE A 48 -3.40 4.52 -0.72
N LYS A 49 -4.67 4.89 -0.87
CA LYS A 49 -5.63 4.91 0.26
C LYS A 49 -5.81 3.52 0.88
N LYS A 50 -5.95 2.48 0.04
CA LYS A 50 -6.08 1.10 0.53
C LYS A 50 -4.84 0.66 1.30
N LEU A 51 -3.64 1.00 0.81
CA LEU A 51 -2.39 0.71 1.50
C LEU A 51 -2.27 1.48 2.82
N GLU A 52 -2.67 2.74 2.87
CA GLU A 52 -2.69 3.54 4.10
C GLU A 52 -3.64 2.95 5.15
N LEU A 53 -4.84 2.52 4.73
CA LEU A 53 -5.79 1.84 5.61
C LEU A 53 -5.24 0.49 6.10
N LEU A 54 -4.60 -0.28 5.22
CA LEU A 54 -3.96 -1.55 5.58
C LEU A 54 -2.88 -1.33 6.64
N ILE A 55 -1.99 -0.36 6.43
CA ILE A 55 -0.92 -0.02 7.38
C ILE A 55 -1.52 0.43 8.71
N ALA A 56 -2.52 1.31 8.69
CA ALA A 56 -3.21 1.78 9.89
C ALA A 56 -3.82 0.60 10.68
N SER A 57 -4.52 -0.31 10.00
CA SER A 57 -5.12 -1.49 10.63
C SER A 57 -4.09 -2.48 11.19
N ASN A 58 -2.93 -2.62 10.54
CA ASN A 58 -1.83 -3.45 11.01
C ASN A 58 -1.14 -2.83 12.24
N SER A 59 -1.01 -1.50 12.30
CA SER A 59 -0.48 -0.82 13.48
C SER A 59 -1.40 -0.89 14.71
N GLU A 60 -2.72 -1.08 14.52
CA GLU A 60 -3.68 -1.26 15.60
C GLU A 60 -3.63 -2.66 16.25
N SER A 61 -3.10 -3.67 15.56
CA SER A 61 -2.87 -5.01 16.14
C SER A 61 -1.56 -5.12 16.94
N ALA A 62 -0.74 -4.06 17.00
CA ALA A 62 0.56 -4.08 17.68
C ALA A 62 0.56 -3.47 19.11
N THR A 63 -0.60 -3.00 19.61
CA THR A 63 -0.69 -2.33 20.92
C THR A 63 -1.44 -3.13 22.01
N VAL A 64 -1.64 -4.44 21.81
CA VAL A 64 -2.24 -5.33 22.81
C VAL A 64 -1.24 -6.39 23.29
N ASP A 65 -0.09 -5.98 23.82
CA ASP A 65 0.59 -6.67 24.94
C ASP A 65 1.86 -5.89 25.36
N SER A 66 1.80 -5.22 26.51
CA SER A 66 2.88 -5.06 27.52
C SER A 66 2.47 -4.07 28.61
#